data_AF-A0A3P7M7U5-F1
#
_entry.id   AF-A0A3P7M7U5-F1
#
_cell.length_a   1.000
_cell.length_b   1.000
_cell.length_c   1.000
_cell.angle_alpha   90.00
_cell.angle_beta   90.00
_cell.angle_gamma   90.00
#
_symmetry.space_group_name_H-M   'P 1'
#
loop_
_entity.id
_entity.type
_entity.pdbx_description
1 polymer ?
#
loop_
_entity_poly.entity_id
_entity_poly.type
_entity_poly.pdbx_seq_one_letter_code
_entity_poly.pdbx_strand_id
1 'polypeptide(L)'
;MDLVVVDGICGQFCTENWPNSRLRTTYTIFVFVVQLVIPLIIMFVCYCYIFAKLRKRTSKRIMYLKERSMAVASAYILENRNNDAVDCRRSLDSIAFIESQDRLRNELVTNARRNTILLVSMVVLFAVSWLPHNIVSLLMEFDESLFERSDGANNTYLINLFTHWIAMANNVWNPILYALLNSLFIELTAKTVHRLRQMICCCFHR
;
A
#
# COMPACT_ATOMS: atom_id res chain seq x y z
N MET A 1 -12.63 -19.96 27.20
CA MET A 1 -12.71 -18.49 27.24
C MET A 1 -13.71 -18.20 28.33
N ASP A 2 -13.25 -17.54 29.38
CA ASP A 2 -14.00 -17.38 30.62
C ASP A 2 -14.25 -15.89 30.86
N LEU A 3 -15.40 -15.57 31.46
CA LEU A 3 -15.76 -14.20 31.82
C LEU A 3 -15.21 -13.89 33.22
N VAL A 4 -14.29 -12.94 33.30
CA VAL A 4 -13.66 -12.53 34.56
C VAL A 4 -13.98 -11.06 34.83
N VAL A 5 -14.32 -10.74 36.07
CA VAL A 5 -14.51 -9.37 36.55
C VAL A 5 -13.17 -8.90 37.10
N VAL A 6 -12.65 -7.79 36.57
CA VAL A 6 -11.37 -7.20 37.01
C VAL A 6 -11.66 -6.07 37.99
N ASP A 7 -11.08 -6.15 39.18
CA ASP A 7 -11.28 -5.14 40.22
C ASP A 7 -10.82 -3.76 39.74
N GLY A 8 -11.70 -2.76 39.88
CA GLY A 8 -11.44 -1.37 39.48
C GLY A 8 -11.95 -0.97 38.08
N ILE A 9 -12.57 -1.88 37.32
CA ILE A 9 -13.14 -1.57 36.00
C ILE A 9 -14.59 -2.10 35.90
N CYS A 10 -15.52 -1.30 35.38
CA CYS A 10 -16.91 -1.73 35.18
C CYS A 10 -17.02 -2.62 33.94
N GLY A 11 -17.31 -3.92 34.11
CA GLY A 11 -17.58 -4.86 33.01
C GLY A 11 -17.16 -6.30 33.29
N GLN A 12 -17.64 -7.24 32.46
CA GLN A 12 -17.11 -8.60 32.38
C GLN A 12 -16.19 -8.70 31.17
N PHE A 13 -14.99 -9.25 31.37
CA PHE A 13 -13.98 -9.39 30.32
C PHE A 13 -13.82 -10.84 29.91
N CYS A 14 -13.75 -11.11 28.61
CA CYS A 14 -13.47 -12.43 28.08
C CYS A 14 -11.97 -12.66 28.07
N THR A 15 -11.49 -13.64 28.83
CA THR A 15 -10.08 -14.03 28.89
C THR A 15 -9.87 -15.48 28.48
N GLU A 16 -8.70 -15.78 27.92
CA GLU A 16 -8.31 -17.14 27.58
C GLU A 16 -7.77 -17.85 28.83
N ASN A 17 -8.40 -18.96 29.19
CA ASN A 17 -7.95 -19.80 30.30
C ASN A 17 -6.99 -20.87 29.77
N TRP A 18 -5.73 -20.77 30.22
CA TRP A 18 -4.65 -21.65 29.78
C TRP A 18 -4.29 -22.63 30.91
N PRO A 19 -4.57 -23.93 30.78
CA PRO A 19 -4.30 -24.91 31.84
C PRO A 19 -2.80 -25.18 32.04
N ASN A 20 -1.97 -24.86 31.03
CA ASN A 20 -0.52 -25.07 31.05
C ASN A 20 0.19 -23.88 30.38
N SER A 21 1.23 -23.32 31.02
CA SER A 21 2.02 -22.21 30.45
C SER A 21 2.68 -22.59 29.13
N ARG A 22 3.18 -23.82 28.98
CA ARG A 22 3.75 -24.32 27.71
C ARG A 22 2.76 -24.28 26.55
N LEU A 23 1.46 -24.50 26.82
CA LEU A 23 0.43 -24.45 25.79
C LEU A 23 0.18 -23.02 25.33
N ARG A 24 0.12 -22.07 26.29
CA ARG A 24 0.01 -20.63 26.03
C ARG A 24 1.17 -20.14 25.17
N THR A 25 2.41 -20.43 25.55
CA THR A 25 3.61 -20.04 24.79
C THR A 25 3.62 -20.62 23.37
N THR A 26 3.29 -21.91 23.24
CA THR A 26 3.27 -22.59 21.93
C THR A 26 2.22 -21.97 21.02
N TYR A 27 1.03 -21.66 21.56
CA TYR A 27 -0.02 -20.99 20.82
C TYR A 27 0.40 -19.58 20.37
N THR A 28 0.99 -18.77 21.26
CA THR A 28 1.48 -17.42 20.92
C THR A 28 2.54 -17.46 19.83
N ILE A 29 3.52 -18.37 19.91
CA ILE A 29 4.55 -18.55 18.87
C ILE A 29 3.91 -19.00 17.55
N PHE A 30 2.97 -19.95 17.61
CA PHE A 30 2.25 -20.42 16.43
C PHE A 30 1.49 -19.28 15.74
N VAL A 31 0.74 -18.50 16.52
CA VAL A 31 0.01 -17.31 16.06
C VAL A 31 0.96 -16.32 15.41
N PHE A 32 2.10 -16.02 16.04
CA PHE A 32 3.14 -15.14 15.47
C PHE A 32 3.64 -15.63 14.10
N VAL A 33 3.94 -16.93 13.99
CA VAL A 33 4.43 -17.50 12.72
C VAL A 33 3.36 -17.44 11.64
N VAL A 34 2.13 -17.84 11.96
CA VAL A 34 1.04 -17.94 10.99
C VAL A 34 0.49 -16.56 10.59
N GLN A 35 0.43 -15.61 11.52
CA GLN A 35 -0.18 -14.30 11.26
C GLN A 35 0.82 -13.24 10.81
N LEU A 36 2.12 -13.38 11.12
CA LEU A 36 3.13 -12.39 10.74
C LEU A 36 4.17 -12.97 9.77
N VAL A 37 4.86 -14.04 10.16
CA VAL A 37 6.03 -14.54 9.40
C VAL A 37 5.63 -15.10 8.04
N ILE A 38 4.69 -16.04 8.01
CA ILE A 38 4.24 -16.68 6.77
C ILE A 38 3.64 -15.65 5.80
N PRO A 39 2.70 -14.77 6.21
CA PRO A 39 2.15 -13.75 5.33
C PRO A 39 3.20 -12.76 4.82
N LEU A 40 4.15 -12.32 5.66
CA LEU A 40 5.23 -11.42 5.21
C LEU A 40 6.11 -12.07 4.15
N ILE A 41 6.49 -13.34 4.33
CA ILE A 41 7.31 -14.08 3.35
C ILE A 41 6.55 -14.22 2.03
N ILE A 42 5.29 -14.66 2.08
CA ILE A 42 4.46 -14.82 0.88
C ILE A 42 4.31 -13.49 0.15
N MET A 43 3.96 -12.43 0.88
CA MET A 43 3.78 -11.09 0.32
C MET A 43 5.07 -10.58 -0.29
N PHE A 44 6.21 -10.75 0.38
CA PHE A 44 7.52 -10.37 -0.12
C PHE A 44 7.85 -11.10 -1.44
N VAL A 45 7.72 -12.43 -1.47
CA VAL A 45 8.02 -13.22 -2.68
C VAL A 45 7.09 -12.83 -3.83
N CYS A 46 5.78 -12.76 -3.58
CA CYS A 46 4.78 -12.38 -4.57
C CYS A 46 5.06 -10.97 -5.12
N TYR A 47 5.34 -10.00 -4.26
CA TYR A 47 5.62 -8.63 -4.69
C TYR A 47 6.97 -8.46 -5.38
N CYS A 48 8.01 -9.18 -4.96
CA CYS A 48 9.27 -9.23 -5.70
C CYS A 48 9.05 -9.74 -7.13
N TYR A 49 8.27 -10.81 -7.28
CA TYR A 49 7.94 -11.35 -8.60
C TYR A 49 7.12 -10.37 -9.45
N ILE A 50 6.06 -9.80 -8.88
CA ILE A 50 5.21 -8.80 -9.55
C ILE A 50 6.04 -7.58 -9.95
N PHE A 51 6.86 -7.06 -9.04
CA PHE A 51 7.74 -5.93 -9.30
C PHE A 51 8.73 -6.21 -10.43
N ALA A 52 9.41 -7.36 -10.40
CA ALA A 52 10.34 -7.76 -11.45
C ALA A 52 9.62 -7.88 -12.81
N LYS A 53 8.42 -8.45 -12.84
CA LYS A 53 7.60 -8.58 -14.04
C LYS A 53 7.15 -7.23 -14.58
N LEU A 54 6.65 -6.35 -13.71
CA LEU A 54 6.21 -5.00 -14.06
C LEU A 54 7.38 -4.16 -14.57
N ARG A 55 8.51 -4.17 -13.86
CA ARG A 55 9.72 -3.45 -14.27
C ARG A 55 10.21 -3.94 -15.63
N LYS A 56 10.27 -5.26 -15.86
CA LYS A 56 10.65 -5.82 -17.16
C LYS A 56 9.71 -5.39 -18.29
N ARG A 57 8.39 -5.40 -18.06
CA ARG A 57 7.39 -4.94 -19.04
C ARG A 57 7.54 -3.45 -19.35
N THR A 58 7.68 -2.62 -18.31
CA THR A 58 7.84 -1.17 -18.46
C THR A 58 9.15 -0.80 -19.14
N SER A 59 10.28 -1.38 -18.74
CA SER A 59 11.58 -1.13 -19.37
C SER A 59 11.58 -1.51 -20.85
N LYS A 60 10.96 -2.63 -21.23
CA LYS A 60 10.80 -3.02 -22.64
C LYS A 60 10.00 -1.99 -23.44
N ARG A 61 8.86 -1.53 -22.90
CA ARG A 61 8.05 -0.49 -23.56
C ARG A 61 8.81 0.83 -23.69
N ILE A 62 9.52 1.25 -22.65
CA ILE A 62 10.36 2.46 -22.68
C ILE A 62 11.46 2.33 -23.73
N MET A 63 12.13 1.18 -23.82
CA MET A 63 13.17 0.93 -24.82
C MET A 63 12.61 1.03 -26.25
N TYR A 64 11.46 0.39 -26.52
CA TYR A 64 10.79 0.46 -27.82
C TYR A 64 10.40 1.89 -28.22
N LEU A 65 9.83 2.67 -27.27
CA LEU A 65 9.47 4.07 -27.54
C LEU A 65 10.72 4.93 -27.81
N LYS A 66 11.82 4.67 -27.09
CA LYS A 66 13.10 5.36 -27.30
C LYS A 66 13.70 5.03 -28.67
N GLU A 67 13.69 3.77 -29.08
CA GLU A 67 14.16 3.35 -30.39
C GLU A 67 13.36 4.03 -31.51
N ARG A 68 12.02 4.08 -31.36
CA ARG A 68 11.12 4.75 -32.31
C ARG A 68 11.37 6.26 -32.38
N SER A 69 11.56 6.94 -31.25
CA SER A 69 11.84 8.38 -31.24
C SER A 69 13.22 8.71 -31.82
N MET A 70 14.24 7.87 -31.57
CA MET A 70 15.58 8.03 -32.13
C MET A 70 15.61 7.83 -33.65
N ALA A 71 14.88 6.83 -34.18
CA ALA A 71 14.79 6.61 -35.63
C ALA A 71 14.19 7.83 -36.34
N VAL A 72 13.09 8.38 -35.82
CA VAL A 72 12.45 9.59 -36.37
C VAL A 72 13.36 10.81 -36.25
N ALA A 73 14.03 11.00 -35.10
CA ALA A 73 14.98 12.10 -34.91
C ALA A 73 16.16 12.02 -35.92
N SER A 74 16.68 10.82 -36.18
CA SER A 74 17.75 10.63 -37.16
C SER A 74 17.31 10.93 -38.60
N ALA A 75 16.09 10.53 -38.98
CA ALA A 75 15.52 10.84 -40.29
C ALA A 75 15.35 12.36 -40.47
N TYR A 76 14.83 13.04 -39.43
CA TYR A 76 14.70 14.50 -39.41
C TYR A 76 16.05 15.22 -39.59
N ILE A 77 17.11 14.79 -38.91
CA ILE A 77 18.44 15.41 -39.02
C ILE A 77 19.04 15.23 -40.43
N LEU A 78 18.89 14.04 -41.02
CA LEU A 78 19.34 13.77 -42.39
C LEU A 78 18.59 14.62 -43.43
N GLU A 79 17.29 14.80 -43.25
CA GLU A 79 16.44 15.59 -44.16
C GLU A 79 16.73 17.10 -44.03
N ASN A 80 16.93 17.60 -42.81
CA ASN A 80 17.27 19.00 -42.56
C ASN A 80 18.66 19.41 -43.07
N ARG A 81 19.58 18.45 -43.26
CA ARG A 81 20.92 18.73 -43.81
C ARG A 81 20.92 18.92 -45.33
N ASN A 82 19.88 18.47 -46.03
CA ASN A 82 19.88 18.36 -47.50
C ASN A 82 19.03 19.41 -48.23
N ASN A 83 18.23 20.26 -47.56
CA ASN A 83 17.35 21.23 -48.24
C ASN A 83 17.13 22.52 -47.42
N ASP A 84 17.41 23.68 -48.03
CA ASP A 84 17.00 25.02 -47.54
C ASP A 84 15.51 25.33 -47.77
N ALA A 85 14.74 24.36 -48.28
CA ALA A 85 13.30 24.46 -48.54
C ALA A 85 12.55 23.18 -48.12
N VAL A 86 12.91 22.59 -46.98
CA VAL A 86 12.12 21.50 -46.38
C VAL A 86 10.68 22.00 -46.17
N ASP A 87 9.71 21.20 -46.63
CA ASP A 87 8.30 21.37 -46.31
C ASP A 87 8.15 21.46 -44.79
N CYS A 88 8.00 22.70 -44.27
CA CYS A 88 7.92 23.02 -42.84
C CYS A 88 6.84 22.19 -42.13
N ARG A 89 5.85 21.70 -42.89
CA ARG A 89 4.82 20.78 -42.40
C ARG A 89 5.39 19.42 -41.95
N ARG A 90 6.36 18.86 -42.69
CA ARG A 90 6.98 17.54 -42.38
C ARG A 90 7.94 17.60 -41.18
N SER A 91 8.65 18.71 -41.02
CA SER A 91 9.48 18.96 -39.82
C SER A 91 8.62 19.13 -38.57
N LEU A 92 7.53 19.89 -38.67
CA LEU A 92 6.58 20.12 -37.58
C LEU A 92 5.91 18.80 -37.13
N ASP A 93 5.48 17.96 -38.07
CA ASP A 93 4.88 16.65 -37.77
C ASP A 93 5.87 15.71 -37.04
N SER A 94 7.15 15.74 -37.44
CA SER A 94 8.21 14.93 -36.79
C SER A 94 8.48 15.38 -35.35
N ILE A 95 8.54 16.70 -35.12
CA ILE A 95 8.70 17.29 -33.79
C ILE A 95 7.51 16.94 -32.89
N ALA A 96 6.29 17.11 -33.40
CA ALA A 96 5.06 16.76 -32.67
C ALA A 96 5.01 15.27 -32.30
N PHE A 97 5.47 14.39 -33.20
CA PHE A 97 5.57 12.96 -32.92
C PHE A 97 6.56 12.65 -31.79
N ILE A 98 7.78 13.22 -31.83
CA ILE A 98 8.80 13.04 -30.78
C ILE A 98 8.25 13.48 -29.42
N GLU A 99 7.61 14.65 -29.36
CA GLU A 99 6.99 15.17 -28.14
C GLU A 99 5.89 14.23 -27.60
N SER A 100 5.09 13.63 -28.48
CA SER A 100 4.08 12.64 -28.09
C SER A 100 4.68 11.38 -27.48
N GLN A 101 5.83 10.92 -28.00
CA GLN A 101 6.54 9.75 -27.47
C GLN A 101 7.15 10.04 -26.10
N ASP A 102 7.73 11.23 -25.93
CA ASP A 102 8.29 11.66 -24.66
C ASP A 102 7.21 11.82 -23.59
N ARG A 103 6.04 12.36 -23.94
CA ARG A 103 4.87 12.38 -23.06
C ARG A 103 4.48 10.97 -22.60
N LEU A 104 4.29 10.05 -23.53
CA LEU A 104 3.93 8.65 -23.22
C LEU A 104 5.00 7.96 -22.35
N ARG A 105 6.29 8.21 -22.62
CA ARG A 105 7.39 7.69 -21.80
C ARG A 105 7.33 8.24 -20.37
N ASN A 106 7.12 9.54 -20.21
CA ASN A 106 7.02 10.18 -18.89
C ASN A 106 5.82 9.65 -18.11
N GLU A 107 4.69 9.41 -18.78
CA GLU A 107 3.52 8.74 -18.19
C GLU A 107 3.84 7.32 -17.72
N LEU A 108 4.52 6.50 -18.54
CA LEU A 108 4.92 5.14 -18.15
C LEU A 108 5.85 5.12 -16.94
N VAL A 109 6.84 6.02 -16.89
CA VAL A 109 7.76 6.16 -15.75
C VAL A 109 6.99 6.56 -14.49
N THR A 110 6.07 7.53 -14.61
CA THR A 110 5.22 7.99 -13.51
C THR A 110 4.32 6.86 -12.99
N ASN A 111 3.70 6.10 -13.90
CA ASN A 111 2.85 4.96 -13.56
C ASN A 111 3.66 3.84 -12.87
N ALA A 112 4.88 3.58 -13.33
CA ALA A 112 5.76 2.60 -12.69
C ALA A 112 6.16 3.02 -11.27
N ARG A 113 6.45 4.31 -11.06
CA ARG A 113 6.72 4.87 -9.72
C ARG A 113 5.51 4.70 -8.80
N ARG A 114 4.31 5.08 -9.26
CA ARG A 114 3.06 4.90 -8.50
C ARG A 114 2.82 3.43 -8.12
N ASN A 115 2.96 2.51 -9.07
CA ASN A 115 2.82 1.08 -8.81
C ASN A 115 3.84 0.55 -7.80
N THR A 116 5.08 1.06 -7.84
CA THR A 116 6.12 0.69 -6.86
C THR A 116 5.75 1.18 -5.47
N ILE A 117 5.32 2.44 -5.34
CA ILE A 117 4.87 3.01 -4.06
C ILE A 117 3.69 2.21 -3.52
N LEU A 118 2.73 1.82 -4.37
CA LEU A 118 1.58 1.00 -3.99
C LEU A 118 1.98 -0.34 -3.39
N LEU A 119 2.90 -1.06 -4.04
CA LEU A 119 3.38 -2.36 -3.54
C LEU A 119 4.14 -2.19 -2.21
N VAL A 120 4.99 -1.16 -2.10
CA VAL A 120 5.75 -0.88 -0.87
C VAL A 120 4.83 -0.48 0.27
N SER A 121 3.83 0.37 0.03
CA SER A 121 2.92 0.84 1.08
C SER A 121 2.07 -0.29 1.65
N MET A 122 1.65 -1.26 0.83
CA MET A 122 0.93 -2.45 1.30
C MET A 122 1.76 -3.30 2.25
N VAL A 123 3.05 -3.50 1.97
CA VAL A 123 3.96 -4.25 2.86
C VAL A 123 4.16 -3.49 4.18
N VAL A 124 4.41 -2.19 4.10
CA VAL A 124 4.64 -1.35 5.28
C VAL A 124 3.39 -1.32 6.16
N LEU A 125 2.20 -1.17 5.59
CA LEU A 125 0.96 -1.12 6.36
C LEU A 125 0.62 -2.47 7.01
N PHE A 126 0.86 -3.58 6.31
CA PHE A 126 0.73 -4.90 6.92
C PHE A 126 1.69 -5.05 8.12
N ALA A 127 2.98 -4.72 7.93
CA ALA A 127 3.96 -4.80 9.00
C ALA A 127 3.62 -3.87 10.19
N VAL A 128 3.31 -2.60 9.94
CA VAL A 128 3.02 -1.62 11.01
C VAL A 128 1.73 -1.96 11.75
N SER A 129 0.75 -2.57 11.08
CA SER A 129 -0.51 -2.94 11.73
C SER A 129 -0.36 -4.18 12.61
N TRP A 130 0.39 -5.19 12.13
CA TRP A 130 0.49 -6.50 12.79
C TRP A 130 1.69 -6.64 13.74
N LEU A 131 2.78 -5.94 13.48
CA LEU A 131 4.02 -6.05 14.28
C LEU A 131 3.83 -5.61 15.74
N PRO A 132 3.16 -4.47 16.06
CA PRO A 132 2.99 -4.05 17.45
C PRO A 132 2.19 -5.06 18.27
N HIS A 133 1.13 -5.61 17.69
CA HIS A 133 0.30 -6.63 18.34
C HIS A 133 1.11 -7.90 18.63
N ASN A 134 1.81 -8.42 17.64
CA ASN A 134 2.64 -9.61 17.76
C ASN A 134 3.82 -9.44 18.73
N ILE A 135 4.45 -8.26 18.76
CA ILE A 135 5.52 -7.92 19.72
C ILE A 135 4.96 -7.88 21.14
N VAL A 136 3.83 -7.20 21.36
CA VAL A 136 3.21 -7.11 22.69
C VAL A 136 2.77 -8.48 23.18
N SER A 137 2.18 -9.32 22.33
CA SER A 137 1.81 -10.70 22.68
C SER A 137 3.03 -11.56 23.06
N LEU A 138 4.17 -11.40 22.38
CA LEU A 138 5.41 -12.09 22.75
C LEU A 138 6.03 -11.54 24.03
N LEU A 139 6.08 -10.21 24.20
CA LEU A 139 6.64 -9.60 25.41
C LEU A 139 5.85 -9.97 26.67
N MET A 140 4.51 -9.98 26.59
CA MET A 140 3.66 -10.43 27.70
C MET A 140 3.89 -11.92 28.05
N GLU A 141 4.34 -12.74 27.10
CA GLU A 141 4.59 -14.17 27.32
C GLU A 141 5.98 -14.45 27.92
N PHE A 142 7.01 -13.70 27.50
CA PHE A 142 8.40 -13.93 27.90
C PHE A 142 8.88 -13.08 29.08
N ASP A 143 8.23 -11.95 29.36
CA ASP A 143 8.63 -11.05 30.43
C ASP A 143 7.41 -10.38 31.09
N GLU A 144 6.78 -11.14 32.00
CA GLU A 144 5.64 -10.66 32.80
C GLU A 144 6.03 -9.42 33.65
N SER A 145 7.32 -9.23 33.94
CA SER A 145 7.84 -8.16 34.80
C SER A 145 8.01 -6.80 34.11
N LEU A 146 8.09 -6.76 32.77
CA LEU A 146 8.29 -5.51 32.02
C LEU A 146 7.07 -4.57 32.02
N PHE A 147 5.88 -5.09 32.31
CA PHE A 147 4.64 -4.31 32.33
C PHE A 147 4.03 -4.15 33.72
N GLU A 148 4.60 -4.78 34.75
CA GLU A 148 4.29 -4.48 36.15
C GLU A 148 4.97 -3.16 36.55
N ARG A 149 4.24 -2.06 36.37
CA ARG A 149 4.67 -0.76 36.89
C ARG A 149 4.55 -0.76 38.41
N SER A 150 5.58 -0.27 39.10
CA SER A 150 5.71 -0.12 40.56
C SER A 150 4.56 0.64 41.29
N ASP A 151 3.55 1.14 40.55
CA ASP A 151 2.43 1.94 41.04
C ASP A 151 1.09 1.15 41.08
N GLY A 152 1.08 -0.15 40.74
CA GLY A 152 -0.12 -1.01 40.82
C GLY A 152 -1.17 -0.82 39.71
N ALA A 153 -0.90 0.04 38.71
CA ALA A 153 -1.76 0.22 37.54
C ALA A 153 -1.30 -0.64 36.35
N ASN A 154 -2.05 -1.70 36.04
CA ASN A 154 -1.74 -2.65 34.97
C ASN A 154 -2.13 -2.08 33.59
N ASN A 155 -1.22 -1.34 32.94
CA ASN A 155 -1.43 -0.79 31.59
C ASN A 155 -1.40 -1.86 30.48
N THR A 156 -1.03 -3.09 30.80
CA THR A 156 -0.97 -4.26 29.91
C THR A 156 -2.26 -4.43 29.09
N TYR A 157 -3.42 -4.29 29.75
CA TYR A 157 -4.71 -4.43 29.09
C TYR A 157 -4.96 -3.32 28.05
N LEU A 158 -4.65 -2.07 28.39
CA LEU A 158 -4.80 -0.93 27.48
C LEU A 158 -3.86 -1.07 26.28
N ILE A 159 -2.60 -1.43 26.50
CA ILE A 159 -1.62 -1.64 25.43
C ILE A 159 -2.07 -2.78 24.50
N ASN A 160 -2.53 -3.90 25.06
CA ASN A 160 -3.05 -5.00 24.27
C ASN A 160 -4.29 -4.57 23.45
N LEU A 161 -5.21 -3.80 24.04
CA LEU A 161 -6.40 -3.29 23.35
C LEU A 161 -6.03 -2.35 22.18
N PHE A 162 -5.13 -1.39 22.40
CA PHE A 162 -4.68 -0.48 21.35
C PHE A 162 -3.95 -1.22 20.22
N THR A 163 -3.06 -2.14 20.56
CA THR A 163 -2.32 -2.91 19.54
C THR A 163 -3.23 -3.85 18.75
N HIS A 164 -4.20 -4.51 19.40
CA HIS A 164 -5.24 -5.26 18.70
C HIS A 164 -6.08 -4.38 17.77
N TRP A 165 -6.47 -3.18 18.21
CA TRP A 165 -7.26 -2.26 17.40
C TRP A 165 -6.50 -1.82 16.14
N ILE A 166 -5.20 -1.52 16.29
CA ILE A 166 -4.29 -1.22 15.16
C ILE A 166 -4.22 -2.40 14.19
N ALA A 167 -4.10 -3.63 14.68
CA ALA A 167 -4.08 -4.82 13.82
C ALA A 167 -5.40 -5.00 13.04
N MET A 168 -6.54 -4.77 13.69
CA MET A 168 -7.86 -4.87 13.03
C MET A 168 -8.11 -3.76 12.01
N ALA A 169 -7.52 -2.58 12.20
CA ALA A 169 -7.59 -1.46 11.26
C ALA A 169 -6.92 -1.76 9.90
N ASN A 170 -6.09 -2.80 9.81
CA ASN A 170 -5.48 -3.29 8.56
C ASN A 170 -6.48 -3.52 7.42
N ASN A 171 -7.72 -3.92 7.75
CA ASN A 171 -8.77 -4.15 6.76
C ASN A 171 -9.25 -2.85 6.09
N VAL A 172 -9.20 -1.73 6.80
CA VAL A 172 -9.64 -0.41 6.33
C VAL A 172 -8.58 0.23 5.44
N TRP A 173 -7.30 -0.04 5.71
CA TRP A 173 -6.19 0.49 4.91
C TRP A 173 -6.21 0.01 3.46
N ASN A 174 -6.72 -1.20 3.19
CA ASN A 174 -6.77 -1.76 1.85
C ASN A 174 -7.54 -0.86 0.86
N PRO A 175 -8.86 -0.57 1.02
CA PRO A 175 -9.57 0.37 0.15
C PRO A 175 -8.96 1.78 0.12
N ILE A 176 -8.49 2.29 1.27
CA ILE A 176 -7.91 3.64 1.38
C ILE A 176 -6.65 3.77 0.53
N LEU A 177 -5.76 2.77 0.57
CA LEU A 177 -4.55 2.74 -0.26
C LEU A 177 -4.89 2.80 -1.75
N TYR A 178 -5.84 1.98 -2.19
CA TYR A 178 -6.26 2.00 -3.60
C TYR A 178 -6.92 3.33 -3.97
N ALA A 179 -7.72 3.90 -3.06
CA ALA A 179 -8.41 5.15 -3.30
C ALA A 179 -7.47 6.36 -3.38
N LEU A 180 -6.40 6.39 -2.57
CA LEU A 180 -5.46 7.51 -2.52
C LEU A 180 -4.32 7.40 -3.54
N LEU A 181 -3.96 6.18 -3.97
CA LEU A 181 -2.82 5.99 -4.88
C LEU A 181 -3.21 5.72 -6.34
N ASN A 182 -4.44 5.29 -6.61
CA ASN A 182 -4.93 5.13 -7.97
C ASN A 182 -5.62 6.42 -8.44
N SER A 183 -4.97 7.15 -9.36
CA SER A 183 -5.52 8.38 -9.95
C SER A 183 -6.88 8.17 -10.61
N LEU A 184 -7.15 6.97 -11.15
CA LEU A 184 -8.46 6.61 -11.67
C LEU A 184 -9.51 6.57 -10.56
N PHE A 185 -9.15 6.02 -9.40
CA PHE A 185 -10.07 5.93 -8.28
C PHE A 185 -10.39 7.32 -7.74
N ILE A 186 -9.40 8.19 -7.56
CA ILE A 186 -9.59 9.59 -7.15
C ILE A 186 -10.57 10.31 -8.09
N GLU A 187 -10.43 10.12 -9.39
CA GLU A 187 -11.34 10.71 -10.37
C GLU A 187 -12.78 10.17 -10.22
N LEU A 188 -12.92 8.87 -9.98
CA LEU A 188 -14.20 8.22 -9.75
C LEU A 188 -14.84 8.65 -8.42
N THR A 189 -14.08 8.79 -7.34
CA THR A 189 -14.58 9.32 -6.06
C THR A 189 -14.98 10.78 -6.21
N ALA A 190 -14.18 11.61 -6.88
CA ALA A 190 -14.52 13.01 -7.13
C ALA A 190 -15.83 13.14 -7.93
N LYS A 191 -16.01 12.35 -8.99
CA LYS A 191 -17.26 12.28 -9.78
C LYS A 191 -18.45 11.81 -8.93
N THR A 192 -18.23 10.84 -8.05
CA THR A 192 -19.28 10.28 -7.19
C THR A 192 -19.70 11.27 -6.11
N VAL A 193 -18.75 11.93 -5.45
CA VAL A 193 -18.99 12.98 -4.45
C VAL A 193 -19.69 14.18 -5.08
N HIS A 194 -19.30 14.59 -6.29
CA HIS A 194 -19.96 15.67 -7.01
C HIS A 194 -21.42 15.33 -7.33
N ARG A 195 -21.70 14.10 -7.79
CA ARG A 195 -23.07 13.62 -8.03
C ARG A 195 -23.89 13.53 -6.74
N LEU A 196 -23.31 13.04 -5.65
CA LEU A 196 -23.94 13.01 -4.33
C LEU A 196 -24.29 14.42 -3.83
N ARG A 197 -23.36 15.36 -3.96
CA ARG A 197 -23.57 16.77 -3.61
C ARG A 197 -24.67 17.40 -4.48
N GLN A 198 -24.70 17.12 -5.78
CA GLN A 198 -25.78 17.57 -6.66
C GLN A 198 -27.13 16.97 -6.27
N MET A 199 -27.20 15.66 -5.99
CA MET A 199 -28.44 15.03 -5.53
C MET A 199 -28.93 15.60 -4.20
N ILE A 200 -28.02 15.82 -3.23
CA ILE A 200 -28.37 16.42 -1.94
C ILE A 200 -28.87 17.86 -2.13
N CYS A 201 -28.24 18.67 -2.97
CA CYS A 201 -28.74 20.01 -3.31
C CYS A 201 -30.11 19.98 -4.01
N CYS A 202 -30.36 19.01 -4.90
CA CYS A 202 -31.66 18.86 -5.56
C CYS A 202 -32.75 18.32 -4.60
N CYS A 203 -32.40 17.46 -3.64
CA CYS A 203 -33.33 16.96 -2.63
C CYS A 203 -33.64 17.97 -1.52
N PHE A 204 -32.74 18.92 -1.25
CA PHE A 204 -32.95 19.97 -0.23
C PHE A 204 -33.63 21.23 -0.80
N HIS A 205 -33.82 21.32 -2.11
CA HIS A 205 -34.47 22.45 -2.79
C HIS A 205 -35.85 22.11 -3.39
N ARG A 206 -36.46 21.00 -2.96
CA ARG A 206 -37.84 20.61 -3.24
C ARG A 206 -38.63 20.53 -1.94
#